data_AF-A0A2E4D6H8-F1
#
_entry.id   AF-A0A2E4D6H8-F1
#
_cell.length_a   1.000
_cell.length_b   1.000
_cell.length_c   1.000
_cell.angle_alpha   90.00
_cell.angle_beta   90.00
_cell.angle_gamma   90.00
#
_symmetry.space_group_name_H-M   'P 1'
#
loop_
_entity.id
_entity.type
_entity.pdbx_description
1 polymer ?
#
loop_
_entity_poly.entity_id
_entity_poly.type
_entity_poly.pdbx_seq_one_letter_code
_entity_poly.pdbx_strand_id
1 'polypeptide(L)'
;MADFKGGVKEAAKMLMALEGEARKRLLEEIRQRDPKMAEQLQSNLISIEDIQFLTPGMLVALLRELDMEKFGLALRTVDQDIVDKILNQLSTNMRLEINEGRKGKPVPVSKVQEAQDIVLEVLKRKVDQGHIVIDKDEQLV
;
A
#
# COMPACT_ATOMS: atom_id res chain seq x y z
N MET A 1 27.94 15.85 -1.13
CA MET A 1 28.13 14.39 -1.30
C MET A 1 27.02 13.94 -2.23
N ALA A 2 27.32 13.29 -3.35
CA ALA A 2 26.29 12.82 -4.26
C ALA A 2 25.48 11.73 -3.55
N ASP A 3 24.16 11.90 -3.44
CA ASP A 3 23.26 10.87 -2.91
C ASP A 3 23.42 9.61 -3.76
N PHE A 4 23.84 8.52 -3.13
CA PHE A 4 23.91 7.21 -3.79
C PHE A 4 22.48 6.75 -4.12
N LYS A 5 22.06 6.93 -5.37
CA LYS A 5 20.79 6.43 -5.90
C LYS A 5 20.95 4.96 -6.34
N GLY A 6 21.01 4.05 -5.37
CA GLY A 6 21.13 2.61 -5.63
C GLY A 6 20.49 1.74 -4.53
N GLY A 7 20.60 0.42 -4.70
CA GLY A 7 20.05 -0.57 -3.77
C GLY A 7 18.59 -0.95 -4.03
N VAL A 8 18.07 -1.85 -3.22
CA VAL A 8 16.74 -2.49 -3.40
C VAL A 8 15.61 -1.47 -3.53
N LYS A 9 15.63 -0.40 -2.72
CA LYS A 9 14.59 0.64 -2.75
C LYS A 9 14.54 1.38 -4.08
N GLU A 10 15.69 1.74 -4.65
CA GLU A 10 15.74 2.43 -5.95
C GLU A 10 15.42 1.47 -7.10
N ALA A 11 15.87 0.22 -7.02
CA ALA A 11 15.50 -0.81 -7.98
C ALA A 11 13.99 -1.09 -7.98
N ALA A 12 13.35 -1.12 -6.81
CA ALA A 12 11.90 -1.27 -6.69
C ALA A 12 11.14 -0.06 -7.26
N LYS A 13 11.63 1.17 -7.07
CA LYS A 13 11.08 2.35 -7.73
C LYS A 13 11.17 2.27 -9.25
N MET A 14 12.29 1.80 -9.79
CA MET A 14 12.44 1.57 -11.23
C MET A 14 11.46 0.51 -11.73
N LEU A 15 11.30 -0.60 -10.99
CA LEU A 15 10.30 -1.62 -11.30
C LEU A 15 8.87 -1.08 -11.27
N MET A 16 8.54 -0.18 -10.33
CA MET A 16 7.23 0.49 -10.27
C MET A 16 6.95 1.38 -11.48
N ALA A 17 7.97 1.91 -12.13
CA ALA A 17 7.81 2.72 -13.34
C ALA A 17 7.51 1.90 -14.60
N LEU A 18 7.70 0.58 -14.55
CA LEU A 18 7.41 -0.32 -15.68
C LEU A 18 5.93 -0.69 -15.75
N GLU A 19 5.45 -0.92 -16.96
CA GLU A 19 4.11 -1.46 -17.21
C GLU A 19 3.92 -2.84 -16.56
N GLY A 20 2.68 -3.18 -16.20
CA GLY A 20 2.37 -4.36 -15.37
C GLY A 20 2.92 -5.68 -15.92
N GLU A 21 2.77 -5.94 -17.22
CA GLU A 21 3.31 -7.12 -17.91
C GLU A 21 4.85 -7.18 -17.83
N ALA A 22 5.53 -6.08 -18.18
CA ALA A 22 6.98 -5.99 -18.17
C ALA A 22 7.55 -6.15 -16.75
N ARG A 23 6.88 -5.55 -15.75
CA ARG A 23 7.24 -5.67 -14.34
C ARG A 23 7.13 -7.10 -13.83
N LYS A 24 6.01 -7.77 -14.13
CA LYS A 24 5.80 -9.19 -13.77
C LYS A 24 6.90 -10.06 -14.37
N ARG A 25 7.14 -9.94 -15.68
CA ARG A 25 8.18 -10.70 -16.37
C ARG A 25 9.56 -10.51 -15.75
N LEU A 26 9.97 -9.26 -15.51
CA LEU A 26 11.27 -8.98 -14.91
C LEU A 26 11.39 -9.51 -13.48
N LEU A 27 10.32 -9.41 -12.68
CA LEU A 27 10.32 -9.96 -11.33
C LEU A 27 10.47 -11.49 -11.34
N GLU A 28 9.84 -12.20 -12.28
CA GLU A 28 10.03 -13.65 -12.45
C GLU A 28 11.45 -14.00 -12.89
N GLU A 29 12.02 -13.25 -13.85
CA GLU A 29 13.41 -13.44 -14.27
C GLU A 29 14.40 -13.22 -13.11
N ILE A 30 14.14 -12.23 -12.25
CA ILE A 30 14.92 -12.01 -11.02
C ILE A 30 14.72 -13.17 -10.05
N ARG A 31 13.47 -13.63 -9.84
CA ARG A 31 13.16 -14.72 -8.90
C ARG A 31 13.85 -16.03 -9.26
N GLN A 32 13.98 -16.34 -10.55
CA GLN A 32 14.70 -17.53 -11.03
C GLN A 32 16.21 -17.48 -10.72
N ARG A 33 16.80 -16.28 -10.65
CA ARG A 33 18.24 -16.08 -10.41
C ARG A 33 18.56 -15.85 -8.93
N ASP A 34 17.74 -15.04 -8.28
CA ASP A 34 17.87 -14.65 -6.89
C ASP A 34 16.47 -14.48 -6.27
N PRO A 35 15.90 -15.56 -5.70
CA PRO A 35 14.60 -15.53 -5.06
C PRO A 35 14.49 -14.50 -3.95
N LYS A 36 15.57 -14.34 -3.16
CA LYS A 36 15.62 -13.43 -2.02
C LYS A 36 15.57 -11.96 -2.47
N MET A 37 16.27 -11.62 -3.54
CA MET A 37 16.22 -10.28 -4.13
C MET A 37 14.84 -9.99 -4.74
N ALA A 38 14.20 -10.98 -5.38
CA ALA A 38 12.85 -10.82 -5.89
C ALA A 38 11.84 -10.55 -4.77
N GLU A 39 11.90 -11.29 -3.66
CA GLU A 39 11.08 -11.05 -2.47
C GLU A 39 11.29 -9.64 -1.91
N GLN A 40 12.54 -9.21 -1.79
CA GLN A 40 12.88 -7.87 -1.32
C GLN A 40 12.38 -6.76 -2.26
N LEU A 41 12.42 -6.96 -3.57
CA LEU A 41 11.88 -6.00 -4.53
C LEU A 41 10.36 -5.98 -4.49
N GLN A 42 9.73 -7.15 -4.41
CA GLN A 42 8.28 -7.30 -4.34
C GLN A 42 7.68 -6.66 -3.08
N SER A 43 8.34 -6.79 -1.92
CA SER A 43 7.91 -6.12 -0.68
C SER A 43 7.98 -4.59 -0.78
N ASN A 44 8.78 -4.06 -1.71
CA ASN A 44 8.85 -2.62 -1.98
C ASN A 44 7.81 -2.13 -3.02
N LEU A 45 7.08 -3.03 -3.70
CA LEU A 45 6.01 -2.72 -4.67
C LEU A 45 4.63 -2.51 -4.03
N ILE A 46 4.58 -2.26 -2.72
CA ILE A 46 3.32 -2.04 -2.00
C ILE A 46 2.70 -0.70 -2.41
N SER A 47 1.45 -0.76 -2.84
CA SER A 47 0.59 0.35 -3.22
C SER A 47 -0.53 0.56 -2.19
N ILE A 48 -1.18 1.72 -2.21
CA ILE A 48 -2.28 2.02 -1.30
C ILE A 48 -3.47 1.09 -1.54
N GLU A 49 -3.66 0.64 -2.77
CA GLU A 49 -4.71 -0.29 -3.19
C GLU A 49 -4.53 -1.69 -2.60
N ASP A 50 -3.31 -2.05 -2.19
CA ASP A 50 -3.03 -3.36 -1.61
C ASP A 50 -3.67 -3.56 -0.23
N ILE A 51 -4.15 -2.47 0.39
CA ILE A 51 -4.86 -2.51 1.68
C ILE A 51 -6.14 -3.36 1.58
N GLN A 52 -6.73 -3.49 0.39
CA GLN A 52 -7.92 -4.31 0.17
C GLN A 52 -7.71 -5.81 0.41
N PHE A 53 -6.46 -6.26 0.43
CA PHE A 53 -6.08 -7.66 0.67
C PHE A 53 -5.80 -7.95 2.15
N LEU A 54 -5.95 -6.95 3.02
CA LEU A 54 -5.76 -7.15 4.45
C LEU A 54 -6.97 -7.86 5.05
N THR A 55 -6.72 -8.73 6.02
CA THR A 55 -7.79 -9.25 6.87
C THR A 55 -8.32 -8.13 7.79
N PRO A 56 -9.55 -8.24 8.33
CA PRO A 56 -10.07 -7.24 9.27
C PRO A 56 -9.13 -6.98 10.47
N GLY A 57 -8.47 -8.03 10.98
CA GLY A 57 -7.50 -7.89 12.07
C GLY A 57 -6.24 -7.12 11.67
N MET A 58 -5.72 -7.38 10.47
CA MET A 58 -4.57 -6.64 9.91
C MET A 58 -4.91 -5.19 9.63
N LEU A 59 -6.10 -4.92 9.09
CA LEU A 59 -6.57 -3.56 8.84
C LEU A 59 -6.73 -2.77 10.15
N VAL A 60 -7.30 -3.37 11.20
CA VAL A 60 -7.36 -2.75 12.53
C VAL A 60 -5.96 -2.51 13.09
N ALA A 61 -5.03 -3.46 12.92
CA ALA A 61 -3.65 -3.31 13.36
C ALA A 61 -2.91 -2.16 12.64
N LEU A 62 -3.19 -1.95 11.35
CA LEU A 62 -2.70 -0.82 10.57
C LEU A 62 -3.29 0.50 11.10
N LEU A 63 -4.61 0.56 11.27
CA LEU A 63 -5.33 1.78 11.65
C LEU A 63 -5.01 2.27 13.07
N ARG A 64 -4.55 1.40 13.98
CA ARG A 64 -4.13 1.80 15.35
C ARG A 64 -2.93 2.74 15.39
N GLU A 65 -2.11 2.77 14.35
CA GLU A 65 -0.94 3.66 14.25
C GLU A 65 -1.19 4.84 13.31
N LEU A 66 -2.42 5.01 12.85
CA LEU A 66 -2.81 6.03 11.90
C LEU A 66 -3.91 6.92 12.48
N ASP A 67 -3.91 8.16 12.04
CA ASP A 67 -5.05 9.05 12.21
C ASP A 67 -6.13 8.68 11.19
N MET A 68 -7.37 8.45 11.66
CA MET A 68 -8.46 7.96 10.79
C MET A 68 -8.87 8.97 9.73
N GLU A 69 -8.82 10.27 10.03
CA GLU A 69 -9.10 11.32 9.04
C GLU A 69 -8.02 11.34 7.94
N LYS A 70 -6.73 11.23 8.32
CA LYS A 70 -5.62 11.14 7.36
C LYS A 70 -5.69 9.87 6.52
N PHE A 71 -6.10 8.74 7.11
CA PHE A 71 -6.36 7.53 6.34
C PHE A 71 -7.48 7.74 5.32
N GLY A 72 -8.58 8.38 5.73
CA GLY A 72 -9.66 8.79 4.82
C GLY A 72 -9.19 9.71 3.70
N LEU A 73 -8.27 10.64 4.00
CA LEU A 73 -7.65 11.50 3.00
C LEU A 73 -6.82 10.70 1.99
N ALA A 74 -6.02 9.73 2.44
CA ALA A 74 -5.18 8.89 1.58
C ALA A 74 -5.99 8.06 0.57
N LEU A 75 -7.25 7.74 0.90
CA LEU A 75 -8.16 6.96 0.05
C LEU A 75 -8.88 7.77 -1.03
N ARG A 76 -8.72 9.10 -1.11
CA ARG A 76 -9.51 9.94 -2.03
C ARG A 76 -9.24 9.70 -3.52
N THR A 77 -8.06 9.21 -3.88
CA THR A 77 -7.70 8.89 -5.28
C THR A 77 -7.73 7.40 -5.57
N VAL A 78 -8.16 6.58 -4.59
CA VAL A 78 -8.28 5.13 -4.73
C VAL A 78 -9.62 4.82 -5.39
N ASP A 79 -9.66 3.78 -6.23
CA ASP A 79 -10.88 3.33 -6.86
C ASP A 79 -12.00 3.08 -5.82
N GLN A 80 -13.21 3.51 -6.15
CA GLN A 80 -14.36 3.42 -5.25
C GLN A 80 -14.65 1.97 -4.83
N ASP A 81 -14.50 1.01 -5.74
CA ASP A 81 -14.75 -0.41 -5.45
C ASP A 81 -13.74 -0.95 -4.42
N ILE A 82 -12.49 -0.52 -4.52
CA ILE A 82 -11.41 -0.87 -3.57
C ILE A 82 -11.70 -0.23 -2.21
N VAL A 83 -12.09 1.05 -2.19
CA VAL A 83 -12.44 1.74 -0.95
C VAL A 83 -13.61 1.06 -0.23
N ASP A 84 -14.65 0.68 -0.96
CA ASP A 84 -15.82 0.03 -0.36
C ASP A 84 -15.46 -1.34 0.22
N LYS A 85 -14.59 -2.11 -0.46
CA LYS A 85 -14.04 -3.35 0.07
C LYS A 85 -13.28 -3.15 1.38
N ILE A 86 -12.41 -2.14 1.45
CA ILE A 86 -11.67 -1.79 2.68
C ILE A 86 -12.64 -1.40 3.80
N LEU A 87 -13.61 -0.53 3.51
CA LEU A 87 -14.56 -0.05 4.51
C LEU A 87 -15.47 -1.17 5.03
N ASN A 88 -15.86 -2.14 4.20
CA ASN A 88 -16.72 -3.25 4.61
C ASN A 88 -16.09 -4.17 5.67
N GLN A 89 -14.77 -4.13 5.83
CA GLN A 89 -14.05 -4.86 6.88
C GLN A 89 -14.05 -4.13 8.23
N LEU A 90 -14.59 -2.91 8.29
CA LEU A 90 -14.52 -2.04 9.46
C LEU A 90 -15.86 -1.89 10.18
N SER A 91 -15.78 -1.56 11.47
CA SER A 91 -16.96 -1.21 12.25
C SER A 91 -17.62 0.06 11.71
N THR A 92 -18.91 0.24 12.02
CA THR A 92 -19.68 1.42 11.58
C THR A 92 -19.05 2.74 12.03
N ASN A 93 -18.49 2.79 13.25
CA ASN A 93 -17.85 4.01 13.77
C ASN A 93 -16.58 4.34 12.99
N MET A 94 -15.70 3.36 12.77
CA MET A 94 -14.47 3.54 12.01
C MET A 94 -14.76 3.98 10.57
N ARG A 95 -15.78 3.39 9.93
CA ARG A 95 -16.24 3.80 8.60
C ARG A 95 -16.69 5.26 8.57
N LEU A 96 -17.33 5.75 9.63
CA LEU A 96 -17.81 7.12 9.70
C LEU A 96 -16.63 8.10 9.73
N GLU A 97 -15.69 7.91 10.66
CA GLU A 97 -14.49 8.75 10.80
C GLU A 97 -13.64 8.78 9.50
N ILE A 98 -13.41 7.61 8.88
CA ILE A 98 -12.67 7.53 7.62
C ILE A 98 -13.42 8.25 6.49
N ASN A 99 -14.75 8.16 6.45
CA ASN A 99 -15.54 8.86 5.46
C ASN A 99 -15.54 10.38 5.65
N GLU A 100 -15.41 10.88 6.89
CA GLU A 100 -15.25 12.32 7.15
C GLU A 100 -13.93 12.82 6.54
N GLY A 101 -12.83 12.10 6.76
CA GLY A 101 -11.54 12.39 6.11
C GLY A 101 -11.62 12.33 4.58
N ARG A 102 -12.40 11.39 4.04
CA ARG A 102 -12.58 11.22 2.58
C ARG A 102 -13.44 12.31 1.93
N LYS A 103 -14.50 12.75 2.60
CA LYS A 103 -15.47 13.75 2.13
C LYS A 103 -15.17 15.18 2.61
N GLY A 104 -14.09 15.36 3.36
CA GLY A 104 -13.65 16.67 3.81
C GLY A 104 -13.38 17.64 2.65
N LYS A 105 -13.02 18.88 3.00
CA LYS A 105 -12.80 19.96 2.02
C LYS A 105 -11.82 19.55 0.90
N PRO A 106 -11.97 20.10 -0.33
CA PRO A 106 -10.99 19.90 -1.39
C PRO A 106 -9.58 20.27 -0.93
N VAL A 107 -8.61 19.43 -1.24
CA VAL A 107 -7.20 19.67 -0.94
C VAL A 107 -6.35 19.41 -2.18
N PRO A 108 -5.13 19.96 -2.27
CA PRO A 108 -4.22 19.65 -3.36
C PRO A 108 -3.89 18.14 -3.42
N VAL A 109 -3.69 17.62 -4.63
CA VAL A 109 -3.28 16.22 -4.84
C VAL A 109 -1.99 15.89 -4.08
N SER A 110 -1.07 16.85 -3.94
CA SER A 110 0.14 16.68 -3.13
C SER A 110 -0.15 16.33 -1.67
N LYS A 111 -1.23 16.86 -1.08
CA LYS A 111 -1.65 16.51 0.29
C LYS A 111 -2.23 15.11 0.40
N VAL A 112 -2.91 14.64 -0.65
CA VAL A 112 -3.35 13.25 -0.73
C VAL A 112 -2.13 12.33 -0.83
N GLN A 113 -1.14 12.67 -1.65
CA GLN A 113 0.09 11.90 -1.78
C GLN A 113 0.88 11.84 -0.47
N GLU A 114 1.04 12.96 0.23
CA GLU A 114 1.66 12.99 1.57
C GLU A 114 0.94 12.04 2.54
N ALA A 115 -0.40 12.01 2.53
CA ALA A 115 -1.17 11.10 3.36
C ALA A 115 -0.96 9.63 2.96
N GLN A 116 -0.92 9.33 1.65
CA GLN A 116 -0.61 8.00 1.15
C GLN A 116 0.78 7.53 1.56
N ASP A 117 1.79 8.40 1.48
CA ASP A 117 3.17 8.06 1.84
C ASP A 117 3.25 7.68 3.33
N ILE A 118 2.55 8.41 4.21
CA ILE A 118 2.46 8.08 5.64
C ILE A 118 1.83 6.69 5.83
N VAL A 119 0.69 6.42 5.18
CA VAL A 119 0.00 5.13 5.28
C VAL A 119 0.89 3.99 4.78
N LEU A 120 1.56 4.19 3.65
CA LEU A 120 2.48 3.22 3.04
C LEU A 120 3.71 2.97 3.92
N GLU A 121 4.22 3.99 4.61
CA GLU A 121 5.33 3.83 5.55
C GLU A 121 4.93 2.92 6.73
N VAL A 122 3.75 3.15 7.32
CA VAL A 122 3.23 2.31 8.41
C VAL A 122 2.99 0.88 7.90
N LEU A 123 2.37 0.74 6.73
CA LEU A 123 2.08 -0.56 6.12
C LEU A 123 3.37 -1.35 5.86
N LYS A 124 4.38 -0.72 5.25
CA LYS A 124 5.69 -1.35 5.00
C LYS A 124 6.35 -1.79 6.29
N ARG A 125 6.39 -0.92 7.31
CA ARG A 125 6.94 -1.27 8.62
C ARG A 125 6.24 -2.47 9.25
N LYS A 126 4.90 -2.55 9.15
CA LYS A 126 4.12 -3.68 9.66
C LYS A 126 4.38 -4.98 8.89
N VAL A 127 4.57 -4.89 7.57
CA VAL A 127 4.95 -6.03 6.71
C VAL A 127 6.34 -6.52 7.07
N ASP A 128 7.31 -5.62 7.20
CA ASP A 128 8.69 -5.96 7.58
C ASP A 128 8.77 -6.62 8.96
N GLN A 129 7.86 -6.28 9.87
CA GLN A 129 7.72 -6.90 11.19
C GLN A 129 6.97 -8.24 11.18
N GLY A 130 6.39 -8.64 10.05
CA GLY A 130 5.53 -9.83 9.94
C GLY A 130 4.15 -9.68 10.58
N HIS A 131 3.75 -8.47 10.98
CA HIS A 131 2.42 -8.20 11.53
C HIS A 131 1.32 -8.15 10.48
N ILE A 132 1.69 -7.78 9.25
CA ILE A 132 0.80 -7.73 8.09
C ILE A 132 1.41 -8.59 6.99
N VAL A 133 0.58 -9.43 6.38
CA VAL A 133 0.91 -10.18 5.18
C VAL A 133 -0.07 -9.75 4.10
N ILE A 134 0.44 -9.37 2.94
CA ILE A 134 -0.38 -8.95 1.79
C ILE A 134 -0.40 -10.11 0.82
N ASP A 135 -1.53 -10.79 0.72
CA ASP A 135 -1.76 -11.84 -0.26
C ASP A 135 -2.57 -11.28 -1.44
N LYS A 136 -1.89 -11.05 -2.56
CA LYS A 136 -2.53 -10.52 -3.77
C LYS A 136 -3.16 -11.63 -4.62
N ASP A 137 -2.85 -12.89 -4.33
CA ASP A 137 -3.25 -14.05 -5.11
C ASP A 137 -4.58 -14.66 -4.61
N GLU A 138 -5.08 -14.23 -3.45
CA GLU A 138 -6.37 -14.66 -2.85
C GLU A 138 -7.62 -14.28 -3.70
N GLN A 139 -7.44 -13.62 -4.85
CA GLN A 139 -8.51 -13.35 -5.84
C GLN A 139 -8.62 -14.41 -6.96
N LEU A 140 -7.80 -15.47 -6.96
CA LEU A 140 -7.88 -16.56 -7.93
C LEU A 140 -8.49 -17.82 -7.32
N VAL A 141 -9.81 -17.85 -7.17
CA VAL A 141 -10.58 -19.10 -7.01
C VAL A 141 -11.82 -19.07 -7.89
#